data_AF-A0A913YT99-F1
#
_entry.id   AF-A0A913YT99-F1
#
_cell.length_a   1.000
_cell.length_b   1.000
_cell.length_c   1.000
_cell.angle_alpha   90.00
_cell.angle_beta   90.00
_cell.angle_gamma   90.00
#
_symmetry.space_group_name_H-M   'P 1'
#
loop_
_entity.id
_entity.type
_entity.pdbx_description
1 polymer ?
#
loop_
_entity_poly.entity_id
_entity_poly.type
_entity_poly.pdbx_seq_one_letter_code
_entity_poly.pdbx_strand_id
1 'polypeptide(L)'
;MFHQVKVNPADYDAFRFLWWPDDDLSKDPVDYRMEVHLFGATSSPSCSSYALQRTAHDYSHLFSDEAVSTVKNNFYVDDCLKSVKTSEEAISLVKELTDMLSMGGFRLTKWLSNDPDVIGSIPESERSAKVLDLDMDKERLPVERTLGLKWDMHADKFIFDVMPKEKPATRRGILSVTSSVYDPLGFPSQSLFVIHTTCSNWKSEEVTRRTELILIQFLRTELILFQFLQADLISQIISKSKLLKFF
;
A
#
# COMPACT_ATOMS: atom_id res chain seq x y z
N MET A 1 -4.26 -3.58 -11.13
CA MET A 1 -4.94 -2.27 -11.25
C MET A 1 -4.50 -1.45 -12.45
N PHE A 2 -3.27 -0.89 -12.52
CA PHE A 2 -2.94 0.14 -13.53
C PHE A 2 -3.14 -0.26 -15.00
N HIS A 3 -2.74 -1.48 -15.38
CA HIS A 3 -2.91 -1.96 -16.75
C HIS A 3 -4.37 -2.16 -17.19
N GLN A 4 -5.35 -2.06 -16.27
CA GLN A 4 -6.77 -2.09 -16.62
C GLN A 4 -7.29 -0.73 -17.09
N VAL A 5 -6.50 0.33 -16.91
CA VAL A 5 -6.90 1.70 -17.24
C VAL A 5 -6.15 2.15 -18.49
N LYS A 6 -6.89 2.43 -19.55
CA LYS A 6 -6.33 2.92 -20.81
C LYS A 6 -5.90 4.37 -20.68
N VAL A 7 -4.78 4.69 -21.33
CA VAL A 7 -4.31 6.06 -21.53
C VAL A 7 -5.11 6.67 -22.68
N ASN A 8 -5.31 7.99 -22.66
CA ASN A 8 -5.89 8.69 -23.80
C ASN A 8 -4.93 8.56 -25.00
N PRO A 9 -5.40 8.19 -26.22
CA PRO A 9 -4.54 8.09 -27.39
C PRO A 9 -3.67 9.34 -27.67
N ALA A 10 -4.16 10.53 -27.29
CA ALA A 10 -3.38 11.78 -27.40
C ALA A 10 -2.11 11.79 -26.52
N ASP A 11 -2.10 11.01 -25.44
CA ASP A 11 -1.02 10.96 -24.45
C ASP A 11 -0.09 9.75 -24.65
N TYR A 12 -0.34 8.85 -25.62
CA TYR A 12 0.48 7.65 -25.86
C TYR A 12 1.96 7.95 -26.05
N ASP A 13 2.30 9.10 -26.63
CA ASP A 13 3.69 9.48 -26.85
C ASP A 13 4.44 9.81 -25.55
N ALA A 14 3.73 10.18 -24.47
CA ALA A 14 4.33 10.35 -23.15
C ALA A 14 4.73 9.01 -22.49
N PHE A 15 4.18 7.89 -22.99
CA PHE A 15 4.45 6.54 -22.52
C PHE A 15 5.27 5.73 -23.54
N ARG A 16 6.01 6.41 -24.42
CA ARG A 16 6.89 5.78 -25.41
C ARG A 16 8.17 5.28 -24.76
N PHE A 17 8.61 4.10 -25.14
CA PHE A 17 9.92 3.54 -24.75
C PHE A 17 10.59 2.87 -25.94
N LEU A 18 11.92 2.77 -25.88
CA LEU A 18 12.73 2.09 -26.87
C LEU A 18 13.02 0.67 -26.40
N TRP A 19 13.01 -0.28 -27.33
CA TRP A 19 13.30 -1.68 -27.05
C TRP A 19 14.17 -2.28 -28.14
N TRP A 20 15.13 -3.13 -27.75
CA TRP A 20 15.93 -3.92 -28.68
C TRP A 20 15.35 -5.35 -28.75
N PRO A 21 14.73 -5.73 -29.88
CA PRO A 21 14.25 -7.09 -30.07
C PRO A 21 15.39 -8.10 -29.94
N ASP A 22 15.08 -9.25 -29.32
CA ASP A 22 16.02 -10.35 -29.10
C ASP A 22 17.28 -9.97 -28.29
N ASP A 23 17.24 -8.86 -27.54
CA ASP A 23 18.37 -8.30 -26.78
C ASP A 23 19.60 -7.98 -27.65
N ASP A 24 19.38 -7.74 -28.95
CA ASP A 24 20.42 -7.50 -29.94
C ASP A 24 20.74 -5.99 -30.06
N LEU A 25 21.70 -5.53 -29.26
CA LEU A 25 22.17 -4.14 -29.23
C LEU A 25 22.89 -3.69 -30.52
N SER A 26 23.14 -4.59 -31.47
CA SER A 26 23.72 -4.23 -32.78
C SER A 26 22.68 -3.67 -33.76
N LYS A 27 21.39 -3.90 -33.49
CA LYS A 27 20.27 -3.38 -34.27
C LYS A 27 19.80 -2.02 -33.74
N ASP A 28 19.11 -1.28 -34.60
CA ASP A 28 18.41 -0.07 -34.17
C ASP A 28 17.25 -0.42 -33.21
N PRO A 29 17.05 0.36 -32.14
CA PRO A 29 15.92 0.16 -31.25
C PRO A 29 14.59 0.45 -31.95
N VAL A 30 13.55 -0.26 -31.53
CA VAL A 30 12.17 -0.05 -31.99
C VAL A 30 11.41 0.76 -30.94
N ASP A 31 10.56 1.69 -31.38
CA ASP A 31 9.68 2.44 -30.48
C ASP A 31 8.38 1.68 -30.19
N TYR A 32 8.07 1.54 -28.91
CA TYR A 32 6.80 1.02 -28.41
C TYR A 32 6.10 2.10 -27.59
N ARG A 33 4.77 2.03 -27.51
CA ARG A 33 3.94 2.94 -26.72
C ARG A 33 3.02 2.13 -25.83
N MET A 34 2.98 2.44 -24.54
CA MET A 34 2.02 1.80 -23.65
C MET A 34 0.65 2.43 -23.85
N GLU A 35 -0.35 1.61 -24.13
CA GLU A 35 -1.75 2.05 -24.28
C GLU A 35 -2.49 2.12 -22.93
N VAL A 36 -1.84 1.69 -21.86
CA VAL A 36 -2.38 1.57 -20.51
C VAL A 36 -1.43 2.22 -19.50
N HIS A 37 -1.99 2.64 -18.37
CA HIS A 37 -1.20 3.25 -17.30
C HIS A 37 -0.17 2.26 -16.75
N LEU A 38 1.11 2.67 -16.73
CA LEU A 38 2.22 1.84 -16.25
C LEU A 38 2.59 2.11 -14.78
N PHE A 39 3.26 1.14 -14.17
CA PHE A 39 3.85 1.29 -12.85
C PHE A 39 5.03 2.27 -12.86
N GLY A 40 5.02 3.23 -11.93
CA GLY A 40 6.11 4.20 -11.77
C GLY A 40 5.89 5.55 -12.47
N ALA A 41 4.85 5.69 -13.31
CA ALA A 41 4.44 6.99 -13.81
C ALA A 41 3.65 7.74 -12.74
N THR A 42 4.00 9.01 -12.49
CA THR A 42 3.41 9.85 -11.43
C THR A 42 1.89 10.02 -11.59
N SER A 43 1.37 10.01 -12.83
CA SER A 43 -0.06 10.15 -13.11
C SER A 43 -0.86 8.86 -12.90
N SER A 44 -0.23 7.69 -13.04
CA SER A 44 -0.93 6.39 -13.04
C SER A 44 -1.75 6.11 -11.78
N PRO A 45 -1.27 6.39 -10.55
CA PRO A 45 -2.06 6.20 -9.34
C PRO A 45 -3.35 7.02 -9.36
N SER A 46 -3.27 8.32 -9.71
CA SER A 46 -4.43 9.21 -9.71
C SER A 46 -5.48 8.77 -10.74
N CYS A 47 -5.05 8.51 -11.98
CA CYS A 47 -5.95 8.06 -13.05
C CYS A 47 -6.61 6.72 -12.72
N SER A 48 -5.87 5.80 -12.11
CA SER A 48 -6.39 4.48 -11.80
C SER A 48 -7.31 4.48 -10.58
N SER A 49 -6.98 5.27 -9.55
CA SER A 49 -7.88 5.48 -8.41
C SER A 49 -9.19 6.14 -8.84
N TYR A 50 -9.13 7.11 -9.77
CA TYR A 50 -10.33 7.70 -10.34
C TYR A 50 -11.20 6.65 -11.07
N ALA A 51 -10.60 5.82 -11.93
CA ALA A 51 -11.34 4.77 -12.65
C ALA A 51 -11.99 3.74 -11.70
N LEU A 52 -11.29 3.38 -10.63
CA LEU A 52 -11.79 2.48 -9.58
C LEU A 52 -12.97 3.10 -8.81
N GLN A 53 -12.84 4.36 -8.37
CA GLN A 53 -13.94 5.09 -7.72
C GLN A 53 -15.13 5.34 -8.67
N ARG A 54 -14.85 5.59 -9.95
CA ARG A 54 -15.87 5.76 -10.98
C ARG A 54 -16.68 4.47 -11.18
N THR A 55 -16.02 3.32 -11.17
CA THR A 55 -16.68 2.00 -11.21
C THR A 55 -17.66 1.85 -10.05
N ALA A 56 -17.24 2.13 -8.81
CA ALA A 56 -18.13 2.07 -7.66
C ALA A 56 -19.28 3.10 -7.72
N HIS A 57 -19.05 4.27 -8.31
CA HIS A 57 -20.11 5.24 -8.54
C HIS A 57 -21.15 4.74 -9.55
N ASP A 58 -20.70 4.27 -10.71
CA ASP A 58 -21.58 3.89 -11.83
C ASP A 58 -22.44 2.67 -11.49
N TYR A 59 -21.90 1.73 -10.71
CA TYR A 59 -22.63 0.54 -10.25
C TYR A 59 -23.21 0.64 -8.84
N SER A 60 -23.14 1.81 -8.19
CA SER A 60 -23.57 1.99 -6.79
C SER A 60 -24.99 1.49 -6.49
N HIS A 61 -25.91 1.60 -7.44
CA HIS A 61 -27.30 1.17 -7.29
C HIS A 61 -27.51 -0.35 -7.18
N LEU A 62 -26.47 -1.16 -7.47
CA LEU A 62 -26.52 -2.62 -7.41
C LEU A 62 -25.91 -3.21 -6.14
N PHE A 63 -25.20 -2.41 -5.34
CA PHE A 63 -24.39 -2.87 -4.21
C PHE A 63 -24.70 -2.07 -2.94
N SER A 64 -24.30 -2.59 -1.78
CA SER A 64 -24.47 -1.87 -0.52
C SER A 64 -23.70 -0.55 -0.46
N ASP A 65 -24.22 0.41 0.31
CA ASP A 65 -23.51 1.65 0.64
C ASP A 65 -22.15 1.38 1.31
N GLU A 66 -22.01 0.26 2.04
CA GLU A 66 -20.76 -0.15 2.67
C GLU A 66 -19.72 -0.56 1.63
N ALA A 67 -20.10 -1.32 0.59
CA ALA A 67 -19.19 -1.67 -0.50
C ALA A 67 -18.75 -0.43 -1.28
N VAL A 68 -19.69 0.45 -1.64
CA VAL A 68 -19.40 1.69 -2.37
C VAL A 68 -18.49 2.62 -1.55
N SER A 69 -18.77 2.79 -0.25
CA SER A 69 -17.96 3.62 0.63
C SER A 69 -16.57 3.02 0.87
N THR A 70 -16.45 1.70 0.91
CA THR A 70 -15.16 1.00 1.02
C THR A 70 -14.28 1.30 -0.19
N VAL A 71 -14.80 1.23 -1.42
CA VAL A 71 -14.02 1.60 -2.61
C VAL A 71 -13.54 3.05 -2.57
N LYS A 72 -14.37 3.96 -2.05
CA LYS A 72 -14.05 5.40 -2.01
C LYS A 72 -13.03 5.75 -0.93
N ASN A 73 -13.11 5.12 0.24
CA ASN A 73 -12.42 5.60 1.44
C ASN A 73 -11.34 4.65 1.97
N ASN A 74 -11.30 3.40 1.51
CA ASN A 74 -10.45 2.36 2.09
C ASN A 74 -9.34 1.85 1.15
N PHE A 75 -9.22 2.42 -0.04
CA PHE A 75 -8.10 2.17 -0.96
C PHE A 75 -6.97 3.17 -0.74
N TYR A 76 -5.77 2.65 -0.55
CA TYR A 76 -4.51 3.39 -0.67
C TYR A 76 -3.77 2.88 -1.91
N VAL A 77 -3.90 3.63 -3.01
CA VAL A 77 -3.41 3.22 -4.33
C VAL A 77 -3.98 1.84 -4.71
N ASP A 78 -3.16 0.80 -4.70
CA ASP A 78 -3.50 -0.57 -5.00
C ASP A 78 -4.02 -1.36 -3.79
N ASP A 79 -3.60 -1.03 -2.58
CA ASP A 79 -4.00 -1.78 -1.39
C ASP A 79 -5.35 -1.29 -0.86
N CYS A 80 -6.33 -2.19 -0.71
CA CYS A 80 -7.55 -1.90 0.05
C CYS A 80 -7.46 -2.52 1.45
N LEU A 81 -7.81 -1.73 2.47
CA LEU A 81 -7.88 -2.21 3.85
C LEU A 81 -9.16 -1.75 4.53
N LYS A 82 -9.94 -2.71 5.04
CA LYS A 82 -11.23 -2.45 5.68
C LYS A 82 -11.43 -3.32 6.89
N SER A 83 -11.89 -2.74 8.00
CA SER A 83 -12.31 -3.51 9.18
C SER A 83 -13.83 -3.47 9.38
N VAL A 84 -14.41 -4.63 9.71
CA VAL A 84 -15.85 -4.84 9.96
C VAL A 84 -16.06 -5.59 11.28
N LYS A 85 -17.30 -5.69 11.76
CA LYS A 85 -17.58 -6.21 13.12
C LYS A 85 -17.70 -7.73 13.14
N THR A 86 -18.30 -8.32 12.11
CA THR A 86 -18.57 -9.76 12.06
C THR A 86 -18.00 -10.42 10.81
N SER A 87 -17.85 -11.74 10.88
CA SER A 87 -17.34 -12.57 9.79
C SER A 87 -18.33 -12.59 8.61
N GLU A 88 -19.64 -12.56 8.88
CA GLU A 88 -20.68 -12.53 7.86
C GLU A 88 -20.67 -11.20 7.08
N GLU A 89 -20.50 -10.07 7.79
CA GLU A 89 -20.30 -8.76 7.16
C GLU A 89 -19.07 -8.78 6.24
N ALA A 90 -17.96 -9.38 6.70
CA ALA A 90 -16.73 -9.48 5.93
C ALA A 90 -16.91 -10.34 4.67
N ILE A 91 -17.53 -11.52 4.78
CA ILE A 91 -17.78 -12.42 3.66
C ILE A 91 -18.69 -11.77 2.62
N SER A 92 -19.76 -11.10 3.07
CA SER A 92 -20.66 -10.36 2.16
C SER A 92 -19.91 -9.25 1.45
N LEU A 93 -19.10 -8.47 2.18
CA LEU A 93 -18.35 -7.36 1.63
C LEU A 93 -17.29 -7.81 0.62
N VAL A 94 -16.58 -8.91 0.89
CA VAL A 94 -15.63 -9.51 -0.06
C VAL A 94 -16.32 -9.81 -1.40
N LYS A 95 -17.51 -10.43 -1.33
CA LYS A 95 -18.28 -10.76 -2.52
C LYS A 95 -18.72 -9.51 -3.27
N GLU A 96 -19.34 -8.55 -2.57
CA GLU A 96 -19.82 -7.31 -3.19
C GLU A 96 -18.69 -6.51 -3.85
N LEU A 97 -17.54 -6.39 -3.19
CA LEU A 97 -16.37 -5.70 -3.74
C LEU A 97 -15.82 -6.41 -4.97
N THR A 98 -15.73 -7.75 -4.94
CA THR A 98 -15.27 -8.55 -6.07
C THR A 98 -16.20 -8.39 -7.27
N ASP A 99 -17.50 -8.54 -7.06
CA ASP A 99 -18.51 -8.43 -8.11
C ASP A 99 -18.51 -7.00 -8.69
N MET A 100 -18.60 -5.98 -7.84
CA MET A 100 -18.65 -4.56 -8.28
C MET A 100 -17.41 -4.15 -9.07
N LEU A 101 -16.21 -4.46 -8.59
CA LEU A 101 -14.97 -4.04 -9.25
C LEU A 101 -14.69 -4.87 -10.51
N SER A 102 -15.16 -6.12 -10.58
CA SER A 102 -15.09 -6.91 -11.81
C SER A 102 -15.88 -6.28 -12.98
N MET A 103 -16.97 -5.56 -12.69
CA MET A 103 -17.73 -4.81 -13.70
C MET A 103 -16.94 -3.65 -14.32
N GLY A 104 -15.92 -3.15 -13.62
CA GLY A 104 -14.95 -2.17 -14.13
C GLY A 104 -13.68 -2.80 -14.70
N GLY A 105 -13.59 -4.13 -14.78
CA GLY A 105 -12.39 -4.85 -15.21
C GLY A 105 -11.30 -4.98 -14.13
N PHE A 106 -11.58 -4.58 -12.90
CA PHE A 106 -10.65 -4.70 -11.78
C PHE A 106 -10.86 -6.05 -11.07
N ARG A 107 -9.89 -6.94 -11.21
CA ARG A 107 -9.85 -8.20 -10.46
C ARG A 107 -9.11 -7.99 -9.14
N LEU A 108 -9.81 -8.22 -8.04
CA LEU A 108 -9.24 -8.21 -6.69
C LEU A 108 -8.58 -9.54 -6.37
N THR A 109 -7.32 -9.51 -5.99
CA THR A 109 -6.54 -10.70 -5.65
C THR A 109 -5.88 -10.57 -4.26
N LYS A 110 -5.12 -11.58 -3.86
CA LYS A 110 -4.29 -11.58 -2.63
C LYS A 110 -5.07 -11.25 -1.36
N TRP A 111 -6.30 -11.76 -1.25
CA TRP A 111 -7.12 -11.58 -0.08
C TRP A 111 -6.44 -12.12 1.19
N LEU A 112 -6.60 -11.36 2.26
CA LEU A 112 -6.04 -11.57 3.60
C LEU A 112 -7.06 -11.16 4.66
N SER A 113 -7.19 -11.95 5.72
CA SER A 113 -8.01 -11.63 6.88
C SER A 113 -7.49 -12.31 8.14
N ASN A 114 -7.71 -11.67 9.30
CA ASN A 114 -7.46 -12.28 10.62
C ASN A 114 -8.48 -13.36 11.00
N ASP A 115 -9.50 -13.57 10.19
CA ASP A 115 -10.55 -14.55 10.43
C ASP A 115 -10.45 -15.75 9.45
N PRO A 116 -10.23 -16.97 9.98
CA PRO A 116 -10.20 -18.19 9.17
C PRO A 116 -11.48 -18.47 8.38
N ASP A 117 -12.66 -18.14 8.91
CA ASP A 117 -13.94 -18.38 8.24
C ASP A 117 -14.07 -17.47 7.01
N VAL A 118 -13.61 -16.23 7.15
CA VAL A 118 -13.58 -15.27 6.04
C VAL A 118 -12.63 -15.74 4.95
N ILE A 119 -11.40 -16.14 5.31
CA ILE A 119 -10.44 -16.71 4.35
C ILE A 119 -10.99 -17.97 3.69
N GLY A 120 -11.65 -18.85 4.46
CA GLY A 120 -12.26 -20.08 3.99
C GLY A 120 -13.31 -19.85 2.91
N SER A 121 -14.02 -18.72 2.95
CA SER A 121 -15.03 -18.36 1.94
C SER A 121 -14.44 -17.93 0.58
N ILE A 122 -13.16 -17.57 0.53
CA ILE A 122 -12.50 -17.01 -0.66
C ILE A 122 -11.83 -18.13 -1.46
N PRO A 123 -11.93 -18.19 -2.80
CA PRO A 123 -11.22 -19.18 -3.60
C PRO A 123 -9.69 -19.12 -3.41
N GLU A 124 -9.02 -20.27 -3.34
CA GLU A 124 -7.57 -20.35 -3.14
C GLU A 124 -6.77 -19.54 -4.16
N SER A 125 -7.21 -19.49 -5.42
CA SER A 125 -6.58 -18.71 -6.48
C SER A 125 -6.57 -17.20 -6.23
N GLU A 126 -7.46 -16.70 -5.37
CA GLU A 126 -7.59 -15.28 -5.02
C GLU A 126 -6.95 -14.97 -3.66
N ARG A 127 -6.54 -15.98 -2.88
CA ARG A 127 -5.88 -15.78 -1.59
C ARG A 127 -4.42 -15.33 -1.79
N SER A 128 -3.87 -14.63 -0.81
CA SER A 128 -2.44 -14.35 -0.79
C SER A 128 -1.62 -15.63 -0.76
N ALA A 129 -0.51 -15.71 -1.50
CA ALA A 129 0.37 -16.89 -1.55
C ALA A 129 0.85 -17.34 -0.16
N LYS A 130 0.96 -16.42 0.79
CA LYS A 130 1.37 -16.69 2.17
C LYS A 130 0.26 -17.27 3.05
N VAL A 131 -1.00 -17.15 2.62
CA VAL A 131 -2.14 -17.86 3.22
C VAL A 131 -2.22 -19.29 2.70
N LEU A 132 -1.83 -19.52 1.44
CA LEU A 132 -1.81 -20.85 0.84
C LEU A 132 -0.72 -21.75 1.42
N ASP A 133 0.36 -21.17 1.94
CA ASP A 133 1.43 -21.88 2.66
C ASP A 133 1.08 -22.15 4.13
N LEU A 134 -0.14 -21.80 4.57
CA LEU A 134 -0.65 -22.12 5.89
C LEU A 134 -1.26 -23.51 5.89
N ASP A 135 -0.68 -24.37 6.72
CA ASP A 135 -1.33 -25.56 7.21
C ASP A 135 -2.53 -25.09 8.06
N MET A 136 -3.74 -25.15 7.51
CA MET A 136 -4.97 -24.66 8.18
C MET A 136 -5.23 -25.37 9.52
N ASP A 137 -4.56 -26.51 9.76
CA ASP A 137 -4.57 -27.27 11.02
C ASP A 137 -3.62 -26.69 12.10
N LYS A 138 -2.75 -25.73 11.75
CA LYS A 138 -1.91 -25.00 12.69
C LYS A 138 -2.49 -23.60 12.86
N GLU A 139 -3.00 -23.31 14.05
CA GLU A 139 -3.64 -22.04 14.47
C GLU A 139 -2.79 -20.76 14.33
N ARG A 140 -1.67 -20.77 13.60
CA ARG A 140 -0.75 -19.63 13.48
C ARG A 140 -0.90 -18.94 12.12
N LEU A 141 -1.70 -17.87 12.09
CA LEU A 141 -1.69 -16.92 10.99
C LEU A 141 -0.32 -16.18 10.90
N PRO A 142 0.14 -15.80 9.69
CA PRO A 142 1.47 -15.24 9.49
C PRO A 142 1.51 -13.75 9.88
N VAL A 143 2.72 -13.24 10.06
CA VAL A 143 2.98 -11.80 10.21
C VAL A 143 3.14 -11.19 8.82
N GLU A 144 2.23 -10.31 8.43
CA GLU A 144 2.22 -9.66 7.12
C GLU A 144 2.78 -8.24 7.12
N ARG A 145 3.16 -7.75 5.95
CA ARG A 145 3.39 -6.31 5.77
C ARG A 145 2.19 -5.66 5.12
N THR A 146 1.69 -4.61 5.75
CA THR A 146 0.50 -3.88 5.34
C THR A 146 0.76 -2.40 5.53
N LEU A 147 0.74 -1.64 4.43
CA LEU A 147 1.01 -0.21 4.46
C LEU A 147 2.34 0.09 5.21
N GLY A 148 3.41 -0.62 4.87
CA GLY A 148 4.73 -0.45 5.50
C GLY A 148 4.88 -0.97 6.94
N LEU A 149 3.79 -1.36 7.62
CA LEU A 149 3.81 -1.91 8.98
C LEU A 149 3.78 -3.44 8.97
N LYS A 150 4.35 -4.09 9.99
CA LYS A 150 4.12 -5.51 10.22
C LYS A 150 2.77 -5.67 10.93
N TRP A 151 1.94 -6.63 10.53
CA TRP A 151 0.65 -6.95 11.14
C TRP A 151 0.63 -8.43 11.51
N ASP A 152 0.52 -8.71 12.80
CA ASP A 152 0.23 -10.03 13.34
C ASP A 152 -1.26 -10.30 13.18
N MET A 153 -1.60 -11.17 12.23
CA MET A 153 -2.99 -11.49 11.92
C MET A 153 -3.66 -12.28 13.04
N HIS A 154 -2.93 -13.11 13.78
CA HIS A 154 -3.50 -13.91 14.86
C HIS A 154 -3.81 -13.04 16.09
N ALA A 155 -2.86 -12.20 16.49
CA ALA A 155 -3.04 -11.30 17.63
C ALA A 155 -3.82 -10.03 17.30
N ASP A 156 -4.10 -9.80 16.01
CA ASP A 156 -4.65 -8.56 15.43
C ASP A 156 -3.90 -7.30 15.91
N LYS A 157 -2.57 -7.32 15.77
CA LYS A 157 -1.68 -6.26 16.27
C LYS A 157 -0.68 -5.81 15.22
N PHE A 158 -0.50 -4.50 15.11
CA PHE A 158 0.65 -3.96 14.38
C PHE A 158 1.92 -4.14 15.20
N ILE A 159 2.97 -4.67 14.56
CA ILE A 159 4.29 -4.88 15.15
C ILE A 159 5.23 -3.78 14.62
N PHE A 160 5.89 -3.09 15.55
CA PHE A 160 6.96 -2.15 15.26
C PHE A 160 8.30 -2.80 15.59
N ASP A 161 9.17 -2.90 14.59
CA ASP A 161 10.51 -3.43 14.77
C ASP A 161 11.48 -2.26 14.94
N VAL A 162 11.67 -1.84 16.19
CA VAL A 162 12.52 -0.68 16.56
C VAL A 162 13.93 -1.16 16.89
N MET A 163 14.49 -2.03 16.07
CA MET A 163 15.88 -2.47 16.21
C MET A 163 16.78 -1.56 15.37
N PRO A 164 17.71 -0.79 15.99
CA PRO A 164 18.65 0.03 15.24
C PRO A 164 19.55 -0.87 14.38
N LYS A 165 19.46 -0.71 13.07
CA LYS A 165 20.34 -1.41 12.13
C LYS A 165 21.68 -0.68 12.10
N GLU A 166 22.78 -1.40 12.31
CA GLU A 166 24.11 -0.85 12.07
C GLU A 166 24.23 -0.49 10.59
N LYS A 167 24.48 0.79 10.31
CA LYS A 167 24.69 1.34 8.97
C LYS A 167 25.91 2.27 9.00
N PRO A 168 26.67 2.37 7.89
CA PRO A 168 27.78 3.30 7.81
C PRO A 168 27.34 4.73 8.14
N ALA A 169 28.16 5.49 8.87
CA ALA A 169 27.93 6.88 9.28
C ALA A 169 27.99 7.85 8.09
N THR A 170 27.08 7.66 7.14
CA THR A 170 26.89 8.45 5.93
C THR A 170 25.48 9.06 5.97
N ARG A 171 25.24 10.15 5.24
CA ARG A 171 23.88 10.74 5.12
C ARG A 171 22.83 9.69 4.72
N ARG A 172 23.20 8.78 3.80
CA ARG A 172 22.35 7.65 3.38
C ARG A 172 22.13 6.62 4.49
N GLY A 173 23.14 6.35 5.31
CA GLY A 173 23.03 5.45 6.45
C GLY A 173 22.11 6.01 7.54
N ILE A 174 22.26 7.28 7.89
CA ILE A 174 21.39 7.96 8.86
C ILE A 174 19.95 7.98 8.37
N LEU A 175 19.72 8.40 7.11
CA LEU A 175 18.38 8.39 6.51
C LEU A 175 17.77 6.99 6.48
N SER A 176 18.58 5.97 6.16
CA SER A 176 18.12 4.58 6.18
C SER A 176 17.71 4.10 7.58
N VAL A 177 18.37 4.56 8.64
CA VAL A 177 18.03 4.19 10.03
C VAL A 177 16.78 4.94 10.48
N THR A 178 16.70 6.25 10.25
CA THR A 178 15.54 7.05 10.64
C THR A 178 14.28 6.63 9.88
N SER A 179 14.38 6.38 8.57
CA SER A 179 13.25 5.88 7.76
C SER A 179 12.92 4.41 8.02
N SER A 180 13.74 3.66 8.75
CA SER A 180 13.43 2.26 9.09
C SER A 180 12.36 2.13 10.17
N VAL A 181 12.21 3.15 11.02
CA VAL A 181 11.14 3.23 12.01
C VAL A 181 9.96 3.93 11.35
N TYR A 182 9.13 3.14 10.66
CA TYR A 182 7.92 3.65 10.04
C TYR A 182 6.79 3.71 11.07
N ASP A 183 6.37 4.93 11.42
CA ASP A 183 5.29 5.19 12.38
C ASP A 183 4.34 6.26 11.82
N PRO A 184 3.33 5.84 11.03
CA PRO A 184 2.38 6.79 10.44
C PRO A 184 1.45 7.41 11.50
N LEU A 185 1.25 6.76 12.66
CA LEU A 185 0.28 7.16 13.68
C LEU A 185 0.89 7.89 14.89
N GLY A 186 2.22 7.91 15.01
CA GLY A 186 2.89 8.53 16.16
C GLY A 186 2.87 7.68 17.43
N PHE A 187 2.60 6.36 17.35
CA PHE A 187 2.49 5.51 18.54
C PHE A 187 3.83 5.35 19.29
N PRO A 188 4.93 4.90 18.65
CA PRO A 188 6.28 4.94 19.23
C PRO A 188 6.93 6.34 19.19
N SER A 189 6.16 7.44 19.15
CA SER A 189 6.71 8.81 19.07
C SER A 189 7.77 9.14 20.14
N GLN A 190 7.67 8.55 21.34
CA GLN A 190 8.70 8.67 22.38
C GLN A 190 10.05 8.05 21.98
N SER A 191 10.03 6.92 21.24
CA SER A 191 11.25 6.25 20.74
C SER A 191 11.84 6.96 19.52
N LEU A 192 11.01 7.54 18.65
CA LEU A 192 11.47 8.36 17.51
C LEU A 192 12.17 9.66 17.97
N PHE A 193 11.70 10.28 19.06
CA PHE A 193 12.34 11.45 19.64
C PHE A 193 13.77 11.14 20.14
N VAL A 194 14.00 9.94 20.68
CA VAL A 194 15.34 9.48 21.10
C VAL A 194 16.28 9.31 19.90
N ILE A 195 15.79 8.80 18.76
CA ILE A 195 16.58 8.67 17.52
C ILE A 195 16.93 10.06 16.94
N HIS A 196 15.97 10.98 16.94
CA HIS A 196 16.20 12.36 16.49
C HIS A 196 17.20 13.11 17.38
N THR A 197 17.11 12.96 18.70
CA THR A 197 18.03 13.62 19.66
C THR A 197 19.41 12.99 19.68
N THR A 198 19.55 11.67 19.50
CA THR A 198 20.86 11.02 19.34
C THR A 198 21.55 11.43 18.03
N CYS A 199 20.81 11.56 16.92
CA CYS A 199 21.37 12.14 15.69
C CYS A 199 21.77 13.62 15.86
N SER A 200 21.00 14.40 16.63
CA SER A 200 21.29 15.82 16.91
C SER A 200 22.49 16.02 17.85
N ASN A 201 22.78 15.04 18.70
CA ASN A 201 23.93 15.04 19.62
C ASN A 201 25.22 14.51 18.97
N TRP A 202 25.13 13.88 17.80
CA TRP A 202 26.29 13.45 17.00
C TRP A 202 26.85 14.62 16.17
N LYS A 203 27.07 15.76 16.84
CA LYS A 203 27.75 16.92 16.27
C LYS A 203 29.25 16.62 16.19
N SER A 204 29.70 16.16 15.03
CA SER A 204 31.00 16.60 14.51
C SER A 204 30.77 17.83 13.65
N GLU A 205 31.62 18.84 13.84
CA GLU A 205 31.55 20.19 13.29
C GLU A 205 31.65 20.26 11.76
N GLU A 206 30.68 19.73 10.99
CA GLU A 206 30.66 19.98 9.53
C GLU A 206 29.35 19.66 8.81
N VAL A 207 28.19 19.79 9.47
CA VAL A 207 26.89 19.71 8.79
C VAL A 207 26.15 21.03 8.94
N THR A 208 26.20 21.81 7.86
CA THR A 208 25.63 23.15 7.73
C THR A 208 24.12 23.15 8.00
N ARG A 209 23.64 24.11 8.81
CA ARG A 209 22.22 24.40 9.16
C ARG A 209 21.23 24.38 7.98
N ARG A 210 21.70 24.54 6.74
CA ARG A 210 20.88 24.44 5.52
C ARG A 210 20.35 23.02 5.26
N THR A 211 21.11 21.98 5.63
CA THR A 211 20.70 20.58 5.41
C THR A 211 19.60 20.15 6.37
N GLU A 212 19.61 20.64 7.62
CA GLU A 212 18.55 20.39 8.61
C GLU A 212 17.24 21.03 8.20
N LEU A 213 17.26 22.29 7.74
CA LEU A 213 16.06 22.96 7.24
C LEU A 213 15.49 22.25 6.01
N ILE A 214 16.33 21.80 5.07
CA ILE A 214 15.86 21.07 3.89
C ILE A 214 15.34 19.67 4.25
N LEU A 215 15.98 18.94 5.16
CA LEU A 215 15.46 17.64 5.62
C LEU A 215 14.15 17.80 6.39
N ILE A 216 14.06 18.77 7.29
CA ILE A 216 12.84 19.06 8.06
C ILE A 216 11.72 19.52 7.12
N GLN A 217 12.03 20.31 6.09
CA GLN A 217 11.02 20.82 5.15
C GLN A 217 10.59 19.77 4.12
N PHE A 218 11.52 18.94 3.63
CA PHE A 218 11.23 17.80 2.75
C PHE A 218 10.43 16.69 3.48
N LEU A 219 10.74 16.44 4.75
CA LEU A 219 9.95 15.54 5.60
C LEU A 219 8.60 16.16 5.99
N ARG A 220 8.45 17.49 6.00
CA ARG A 220 7.24 18.17 6.51
C ARG A 220 6.11 18.36 5.50
N THR A 221 6.33 18.36 4.19
CA THR A 221 5.26 18.80 3.27
C THR A 221 4.65 17.66 2.45
N GLU A 222 5.47 16.78 1.85
CA GLU A 222 4.92 15.64 1.09
C GLU A 222 4.82 14.37 1.92
N LEU A 223 5.85 14.05 2.73
CA LEU A 223 5.81 12.86 3.60
C LEU A 223 4.69 12.92 4.64
N ILE A 224 4.36 14.12 5.14
CA ILE A 224 3.31 14.32 6.14
C ILE A 224 1.92 14.02 5.56
N LEU A 225 1.61 14.50 4.34
CA LEU A 225 0.32 14.21 3.69
C LEU A 225 0.17 12.71 3.36
N PHE A 226 1.25 12.08 2.88
CA PHE A 226 1.29 10.63 2.67
C PHE A 226 1.10 9.84 3.97
N GLN A 227 1.76 10.25 5.05
CA GLN A 227 1.60 9.64 6.36
C GLN A 227 0.19 9.86 6.93
N PHE A 228 -0.41 11.04 6.76
CA PHE A 228 -1.76 11.32 7.27
C PHE A 228 -2.85 10.46 6.60
N LEU A 229 -2.84 10.33 5.28
CA LEU A 229 -3.82 9.48 4.58
C LEU A 229 -3.71 8.01 5.02
N GLN A 230 -2.47 7.54 5.17
CA GLN A 230 -2.19 6.19 5.62
C GLN A 230 -2.53 6.02 7.12
N ALA A 231 -2.29 7.04 7.94
CA ALA A 231 -2.65 7.09 9.34
C ALA A 231 -4.17 7.05 9.55
N ASP A 232 -4.94 7.83 8.79
CA ASP A 232 -6.40 7.80 8.87
C ASP A 232 -6.95 6.43 8.49
N LEU A 233 -6.40 5.80 7.44
CA LEU A 233 -6.76 4.44 7.05
C LEU A 233 -6.42 3.42 8.16
N ILE A 234 -5.22 3.50 8.74
CA ILE A 234 -4.79 2.61 9.84
C ILE A 234 -5.62 2.87 11.11
N SER A 235 -5.98 4.12 11.41
CA SER A 235 -6.82 4.50 12.55
C SER A 235 -8.24 3.94 12.42
N GLN A 236 -8.83 4.01 11.22
CA GLN A 236 -10.13 3.40 10.91
C GLN A 236 -10.10 1.86 11.07
N ILE A 237 -8.94 1.24 10.87
CA ILE A 237 -8.74 -0.20 11.00
C ILE A 237 -8.65 -0.66 12.46
N ILE A 238 -7.95 0.10 13.32
CA ILE A 238 -7.73 -0.24 14.74
C ILE A 238 -9.06 -0.30 15.55
N SER A 239 -10.16 0.22 15.01
CA SER A 239 -11.45 0.33 15.69
C SER A 239 -12.33 -0.94 15.66
N LYS A 240 -12.07 -1.93 14.80
CA LYS A 240 -13.02 -3.06 14.57
C LYS A 240 -12.30 -4.41 14.43
N SER A 241 -13.02 -5.49 14.70
CA SER A 241 -12.51 -6.84 15.03
C SER A 241 -12.04 -7.69 13.84
N LYS A 242 -12.42 -7.37 12.61
CA LYS A 242 -12.17 -8.22 11.43
C LYS A 242 -11.59 -7.42 10.29
N LEU A 243 -10.27 -7.50 10.09
CA LEU A 243 -9.56 -6.77 9.04
C LEU A 243 -9.54 -7.58 7.75
N LEU A 244 -9.88 -6.92 6.65
CA LEU A 244 -9.76 -7.38 5.27
C LEU A 244 -8.65 -6.58 4.59
N LYS A 245 -7.79 -7.28 3.86
CA LYS A 245 -6.81 -6.68 2.96
C LYS A 245 -6.79 -7.42 1.62
N PHE A 246 -6.71 -6.69 0.52
CA PHE A 246 -6.63 -7.27 -0.82
C PHE A 246 -6.06 -6.27 -1.84
N PHE A 247 -5.67 -6.80 -3.01
CA PHE A 247 -5.30 -6.05 -4.21
C PHE A 247 -5.63 -6.80 -5.49
#